data_AF-A0A0B1R3W6-F1
#
_entry.id   AF-A0A0B1R3W6-F1
#
_cell.length_a   1.000
_cell.length_b   1.000
_cell.length_c   1.000
_cell.angle_alpha   90.00
_cell.angle_beta   90.00
_cell.angle_gamma   90.00
#
_symmetry.space_group_name_H-M   'P 1'
#
loop_
_entity.id
_entity.type
_entity.pdbx_description
1 polymer ?
#
loop_
_entity_poly.entity_id
_entity_poly.type
_entity_poly.pdbx_seq_one_letter_code
_entity_poly.pdbx_strand_id
1 'polypeptide(L)'
;MDFPLILNIVAFVALLIVLNRIGNQSWSLSKRVLTGLVFGVFFGLALQTIYGENSPVVKDSISWFNIVGNGYVQLLQMIVMPLVFASILSAVARLHNASSLGKISVLTIGVLLFTTAISALVGVLVTGLFGLSAEGLVQGAQETARLSAIQSNYVGKVADLSTPQLLLSFIPKNPFADMAGANPTSIISVVIFAAFLGVAALQLLKDDKVKGERVLVAIDTLQSWVMKLVRLIMKLTPYGVLALMTKVVAGSNLQDIIKLGGFVVASYLGLAIMFGVHALLLSVNGINPMRFFRKVWPVITFAFTSRSSAASIPLNVETQTRRLGVPESIASFSASFGATIGQNGCAGLYPTMLAVMVAPTVGINPFDPMWIATLVGIVTLSSAGVAGVGGGATFAALIVLPAMGLPVTLVALLISIEPLIDMGRTALNVNGSMTAGSLTSRWLGLTDKKVLESDEHAELAHR
;
A
#
# COMPACT_ATOMS: atom_id res chain seq x y z
N MET A 1 16.98 33.08 8.64
CA MET A 1 17.14 31.79 7.93
C MET A 1 18.59 31.68 7.54
N ASP A 2 19.24 30.57 7.88
CA ASP A 2 20.65 30.35 7.54
C ASP A 2 20.83 30.25 6.01
N PHE A 3 21.90 30.84 5.50
CA PHE A 3 22.19 30.86 4.06
C PHE A 3 22.17 29.45 3.40
N PRO A 4 22.70 28.39 4.02
CA PRO A 4 22.58 27.02 3.51
C PRO A 4 21.14 26.52 3.37
N LEU A 5 20.26 26.87 4.31
CA LEU A 5 18.83 26.50 4.24
C LEU A 5 18.16 27.17 3.05
N ILE A 6 18.39 28.47 2.84
CA ILE A 6 17.83 29.22 1.71
C ILE A 6 18.32 28.62 0.39
N LEU A 7 19.62 28.30 0.29
CA LEU A 7 20.20 27.69 -0.90
C LEU A 7 19.56 26.34 -1.21
N ASN A 8 19.38 25.48 -0.21
CA ASN A 8 18.72 24.18 -0.36
C ASN A 8 17.26 24.33 -0.84
N ILE A 9 16.51 25.30 -0.30
CA ILE A 9 15.13 25.59 -0.72
C ILE A 9 15.10 26.06 -2.18
N VAL A 10 15.98 27.00 -2.56
CA VAL A 10 16.06 27.51 -3.94
C VAL A 10 16.44 26.39 -4.92
N ALA A 11 17.41 25.55 -4.57
CA ALA A 11 17.80 24.40 -5.39
C ALA A 11 16.64 23.41 -5.57
N PHE A 12 15.90 23.11 -4.51
CA PHE A 12 14.72 22.26 -4.58
C PHE A 12 13.62 22.84 -5.48
N VAL A 13 13.31 24.13 -5.34
CA VAL A 13 12.34 24.82 -6.21
C VAL A 13 12.80 24.81 -7.67
N ALA A 14 14.09 25.02 -7.93
CA ALA A 14 14.66 24.92 -9.27
C ALA A 14 14.46 23.52 -9.87
N LEU A 15 14.69 22.45 -9.09
CA LEU A 15 14.44 21.07 -9.52
C LEU A 15 12.97 20.82 -9.88
N LEU A 16 12.02 21.37 -9.11
CA LEU A 16 10.59 21.28 -9.45
C LEU A 16 10.28 21.99 -10.78
N ILE A 17 10.84 23.17 -11.02
CA ILE A 17 10.67 23.91 -12.27
C ILE A 17 11.28 23.14 -13.45
N VAL A 18 12.48 22.59 -13.27
CA VAL A 18 13.16 21.78 -14.27
C VAL A 18 12.33 20.53 -14.59
N LEU A 19 11.80 19.83 -13.58
CA LEU A 19 10.93 18.67 -13.78
C LEU A 19 9.67 19.04 -14.59
N ASN A 20 9.06 20.20 -14.31
CA ASN A 20 7.91 20.69 -15.08
C ASN A 20 8.28 21.01 -16.53
N ARG A 21 9.44 21.63 -16.77
CA ARG A 21 9.89 22.00 -18.13
C ARG A 21 10.32 20.80 -18.97
N ILE A 22 11.01 19.84 -18.37
CA ILE A 22 11.45 18.60 -19.05
C ILE A 22 10.27 17.67 -19.31
N GLY A 23 9.27 17.67 -18.42
CA GLY A 23 8.02 16.94 -18.58
C GLY A 23 7.12 17.54 -19.66
N ASN A 24 7.57 17.51 -20.92
CA ASN A 24 6.81 18.00 -22.06
C ASN A 24 5.47 17.25 -22.20
N GLN A 25 4.44 17.86 -22.82
CA GLN A 25 3.08 17.26 -22.91
C GLN A 25 3.06 15.85 -23.55
N SER A 26 4.09 15.45 -24.28
CA SER A 26 4.24 14.13 -24.91
C SER A 26 4.79 13.01 -24.01
N TRP A 27 5.26 13.33 -22.80
CA TRP A 27 5.79 12.31 -21.88
C TRP A 27 4.69 11.68 -21.05
N SER A 28 4.63 10.34 -21.10
CA SER A 28 3.75 9.57 -20.23
C SER A 28 4.06 9.83 -18.74
N LEU A 29 3.02 9.74 -17.90
CA LEU A 29 3.12 9.93 -16.45
C LEU A 29 4.26 9.09 -15.84
N SER A 30 4.43 7.84 -16.29
CA SER A 30 5.50 6.95 -15.81
C SER A 30 6.89 7.55 -15.99
N LYS A 31 7.18 8.15 -17.16
CA LYS A 31 8.47 8.77 -17.43
C LYS A 31 8.71 9.96 -16.51
N ARG A 32 7.70 10.81 -16.33
CA ARG A 32 7.76 11.98 -15.44
C ARG A 32 7.99 11.59 -13.98
N VAL A 33 7.30 10.55 -13.51
CA VAL A 33 7.46 10.00 -12.16
C VAL A 33 8.88 9.45 -11.97
N LEU A 34 9.40 8.71 -12.95
CA LEU A 34 10.76 8.16 -12.90
C LEU A 34 11.82 9.27 -12.87
N THR A 35 11.65 10.34 -13.67
CA THR A 35 12.58 11.49 -13.60
C THR A 35 12.49 12.23 -12.28
N GLY A 36 11.29 12.36 -11.69
CA GLY A 36 11.12 12.92 -10.35
C GLY A 36 11.83 12.09 -9.29
N LEU A 37 11.71 10.75 -9.34
CA LEU A 37 12.44 9.82 -8.48
C LEU A 37 13.95 10.02 -8.59
N VAL A 38 14.48 10.03 -9.82
CA VAL A 38 15.91 10.19 -10.08
C VAL A 38 16.44 11.52 -9.51
N PHE A 39 15.75 12.64 -9.78
CA PHE A 39 16.13 13.93 -9.21
C PHE A 39 16.04 13.94 -7.68
N GLY A 40 15.00 13.33 -7.12
CA GLY A 40 14.82 13.24 -5.68
C GLY A 40 15.96 12.49 -4.98
N VAL A 41 16.37 11.35 -5.53
CA VAL A 41 17.49 10.53 -5.03
C VAL A 41 18.80 11.29 -5.13
N PHE A 42 19.15 11.83 -6.30
CA PHE A 42 20.41 12.56 -6.47
C PHE A 42 20.48 13.79 -5.55
N PHE A 43 19.40 14.54 -5.43
CA PHE A 43 19.36 15.70 -4.54
C PHE A 43 19.46 15.29 -3.06
N GLY A 44 18.79 14.21 -2.65
CA GLY A 44 18.92 13.67 -1.29
C GLY A 44 20.34 13.22 -0.96
N LEU A 45 21.02 12.52 -1.89
CA LEU A 45 22.42 12.12 -1.73
C LEU A 45 23.36 13.34 -1.66
N ALA A 46 23.10 14.37 -2.48
CA ALA A 46 23.88 15.61 -2.43
C ALA A 46 23.76 16.29 -1.06
N LEU A 47 22.56 16.37 -0.49
CA LEU A 47 22.36 16.93 0.86
C LEU A 47 23.09 16.12 1.93
N GLN A 48 23.02 14.78 1.84
CA GLN A 48 23.68 13.89 2.79
C GLN A 48 25.21 13.99 2.71
N THR A 49 25.78 14.08 1.51
CA THR A 49 27.22 14.17 1.29
C THR A 49 27.81 15.53 1.65
N ILE A 50 27.07 16.62 1.44
CA ILE A 50 27.52 17.99 1.75
C ILE A 50 27.44 18.29 3.26
N TYR A 51 26.33 17.92 3.92
CA TYR A 51 26.05 18.36 5.29
C TYR A 51 26.15 17.25 6.35
N GLY A 52 26.07 15.98 5.94
CA GLY A 52 25.95 14.85 6.86
C GLY A 52 24.52 14.66 7.41
N GLU A 53 24.22 13.44 7.84
CA GLU A 53 22.89 12.97 8.26
C GLU A 53 22.28 13.77 9.43
N ASN A 54 23.10 14.17 10.41
CA ASN A 54 22.64 14.80 11.64
C ASN A 54 22.65 16.34 11.58
N SER A 55 22.89 16.93 10.42
CA SER A 55 22.90 18.37 10.27
C SER A 55 21.52 19.00 10.53
N PRO A 56 21.41 19.98 11.44
CA PRO A 56 20.17 20.73 11.65
C PRO A 56 19.65 21.36 10.35
N VAL A 57 20.56 21.81 9.47
CA VAL A 57 20.23 22.40 8.16
C VAL A 57 19.46 21.42 7.28
N VAL A 58 19.84 20.14 7.26
CA VAL A 58 19.15 19.11 6.46
C VAL A 58 17.76 18.84 7.02
N LYS A 59 17.62 18.74 8.35
CA LYS A 59 16.32 18.55 9.01
C LYS A 59 15.37 19.71 8.71
N ASP A 60 15.86 20.94 8.81
CA ASP A 60 15.07 22.14 8.49
C ASP A 60 14.74 22.20 7.00
N SER A 61 15.68 21.88 6.11
CA SER A 61 15.43 21.83 4.65
C SER A 61 14.35 20.79 4.31
N ILE A 62 14.41 19.60 4.91
CA ILE A 62 13.40 18.55 4.75
C ILE A 62 12.01 19.05 5.20
N SER A 63 11.91 19.87 6.26
CA SER A 63 10.62 20.43 6.69
C SER A 63 9.95 21.27 5.60
N TRP A 64 10.73 22.03 4.82
CA TRP A 64 10.24 22.79 3.66
C TRP A 64 9.89 21.89 2.48
N PHE A 65 10.73 20.88 2.17
CA PHE A 65 10.44 19.93 1.09
C PHE A 65 9.18 19.11 1.36
N ASN A 66 8.89 18.85 2.65
CA ASN A 66 7.67 18.16 3.09
C ASN A 66 6.39 18.92 2.75
N ILE A 67 6.41 20.24 2.54
CA ILE A 67 5.23 20.98 2.05
C ILE A 67 4.76 20.37 0.72
N VAL A 68 5.70 20.03 -0.17
CA VAL A 68 5.40 19.39 -1.45
C VAL A 68 5.14 17.90 -1.27
N GLY A 69 6.03 17.19 -0.55
CA GLY A 69 5.93 15.74 -0.39
C GLY A 69 4.72 15.29 0.41
N ASN A 70 4.59 15.74 1.65
CA ASN A 70 3.46 15.39 2.51
C ASN A 70 2.17 16.06 2.02
N GLY A 71 2.24 17.29 1.50
CA GLY A 71 1.06 17.95 0.90
C GLY A 71 0.48 17.14 -0.25
N TYR A 72 1.33 16.60 -1.13
CA TYR A 72 0.89 15.69 -2.18
C TYR A 72 0.26 14.40 -1.64
N VAL A 73 0.83 13.78 -0.59
CA VAL A 73 0.23 12.61 0.06
C VAL A 73 -1.14 12.95 0.66
N GLN A 74 -1.30 14.12 1.28
CA GLN A 74 -2.59 14.58 1.80
C GLN A 74 -3.63 14.77 0.69
N LEU A 75 -3.24 15.32 -0.47
CA LEU A 75 -4.12 15.44 -1.63
C LEU A 75 -4.60 14.07 -2.13
N LEU A 76 -3.72 13.06 -2.13
CA LEU A 76 -4.12 11.69 -2.45
C LEU A 76 -5.06 11.10 -1.40
N GLN A 77 -4.77 11.27 -0.11
CA GLN A 77 -5.63 10.79 0.97
C GLN A 77 -7.03 11.43 0.91
N MET A 78 -7.11 12.71 0.57
CA MET A 78 -8.36 13.44 0.39
C MET A 78 -9.27 12.79 -0.67
N ILE A 79 -8.71 12.29 -1.77
CA ILE A 79 -9.49 11.68 -2.86
C ILE A 79 -9.84 10.20 -2.62
N VAL A 80 -9.21 9.51 -1.65
CA VAL A 80 -9.46 8.08 -1.38
C VAL A 80 -10.92 7.84 -1.02
N MET A 81 -11.44 8.51 0.01
CA MET A 81 -12.79 8.22 0.52
C MET A 81 -13.90 8.53 -0.49
N PRO A 82 -13.90 9.69 -1.18
CA PRO A 82 -14.87 9.96 -2.24
C PRO A 82 -14.81 8.95 -3.39
N LEU A 83 -13.59 8.55 -3.80
CA LEU A 83 -13.39 7.58 -4.87
C LEU A 83 -13.95 6.21 -4.49
N VAL A 84 -13.54 5.69 -3.34
CA VAL A 84 -13.98 4.37 -2.86
C VAL A 84 -15.51 4.33 -2.76
N PHE A 85 -16.12 5.36 -2.19
CA PHE A 85 -17.58 5.47 -2.10
C PHE A 85 -18.24 5.48 -3.49
N ALA A 86 -17.85 6.42 -4.37
CA ALA A 86 -18.48 6.60 -5.66
C ALA A 86 -18.30 5.38 -6.59
N SER A 87 -17.11 4.78 -6.60
CA SER A 87 -16.81 3.64 -7.45
C SER A 87 -17.52 2.36 -6.99
N ILE A 88 -17.59 2.09 -5.68
CA ILE A 88 -18.34 0.92 -5.17
C ILE A 88 -19.84 1.13 -5.34
N LEU A 89 -20.35 2.33 -5.05
CA LEU A 89 -21.76 2.66 -5.26
C LEU A 89 -22.17 2.47 -6.72
N SER A 90 -21.40 3.04 -7.66
CA SER A 90 -21.60 2.88 -9.11
C SER A 90 -21.49 1.43 -9.56
N ALA A 91 -20.50 0.71 -9.07
CA ALA A 91 -20.32 -0.70 -9.34
C ALA A 91 -21.55 -1.52 -8.97
N VAL A 92 -22.03 -1.40 -7.74
CA VAL A 92 -23.17 -2.19 -7.26
C VAL A 92 -24.46 -1.75 -7.95
N ALA A 93 -24.67 -0.45 -8.14
CA ALA A 93 -25.85 0.08 -8.82
C ALA A 93 -25.94 -0.34 -10.32
N ARG A 94 -24.83 -0.78 -10.93
CA ARG A 94 -24.79 -1.30 -12.30
C ARG A 94 -24.88 -2.82 -12.39
N LEU A 95 -24.83 -3.54 -11.26
CA LEU A 95 -24.95 -4.99 -11.26
C LEU A 95 -26.42 -5.38 -11.48
N HIS A 96 -26.72 -6.00 -12.63
CA HIS A 96 -28.03 -6.60 -12.87
C HIS A 96 -28.36 -7.74 -11.88
N ASN A 97 -27.33 -8.34 -11.24
CA ASN A 97 -27.48 -9.40 -10.24
C ASN A 97 -26.58 -9.15 -9.02
N ALA A 98 -27.17 -9.01 -7.84
CA ALA A 98 -26.45 -8.86 -6.57
C ALA A 98 -25.56 -10.08 -6.23
N SER A 99 -25.89 -11.27 -6.76
CA SER A 99 -25.07 -12.49 -6.58
C SER A 99 -23.66 -12.38 -7.18
N SER A 100 -23.48 -11.51 -8.18
CA SER A 100 -22.18 -11.24 -8.80
C SER A 100 -21.24 -10.51 -7.83
N LEU A 101 -21.76 -9.68 -6.91
CA LEU A 101 -20.95 -8.96 -5.93
C LEU A 101 -20.32 -9.92 -4.92
N GLY A 102 -21.10 -10.85 -4.36
CA GLY A 102 -20.59 -11.85 -3.43
C GLY A 102 -19.45 -12.68 -4.02
N LYS A 103 -19.56 -13.08 -5.29
CA LYS A 103 -18.49 -13.80 -6.01
C LYS A 103 -17.24 -12.94 -6.19
N ILE A 104 -17.37 -11.68 -6.58
CA ILE A 104 -16.24 -10.74 -6.69
C ILE A 104 -15.51 -10.62 -5.35
N SER A 105 -16.26 -10.43 -4.26
CA SER A 105 -15.69 -10.27 -2.93
C SER A 105 -14.93 -11.51 -2.47
N VAL A 106 -15.55 -12.68 -2.57
CA VAL A 106 -14.95 -13.96 -2.13
C VAL A 106 -13.70 -14.28 -2.94
N LEU A 107 -13.73 -14.11 -4.26
CA LEU A 107 -12.56 -14.36 -5.11
C LEU A 107 -11.43 -13.37 -4.82
N THR A 108 -11.73 -12.07 -4.70
CA THR A 108 -10.71 -11.06 -4.46
C THR A 108 -10.04 -11.25 -3.09
N ILE A 109 -10.83 -11.40 -2.02
CA ILE A 109 -10.32 -11.64 -0.67
C ILE A 109 -9.59 -12.98 -0.61
N GLY A 110 -10.12 -14.01 -1.27
CA GLY A 110 -9.48 -15.32 -1.37
C GLY A 110 -8.08 -15.22 -1.98
N VAL A 111 -7.91 -14.48 -3.08
CA VAL A 111 -6.59 -14.26 -3.69
C VAL A 111 -5.66 -13.47 -2.76
N LEU A 112 -6.16 -12.39 -2.13
CA LEU A 112 -5.36 -11.58 -1.21
C LEU A 112 -4.81 -12.44 -0.05
N LEU A 113 -5.68 -13.17 0.64
CA LEU A 113 -5.31 -14.05 1.75
C LEU A 113 -4.40 -15.20 1.29
N PHE A 114 -4.70 -15.81 0.14
CA PHE A 114 -3.86 -16.87 -0.42
C PHE A 114 -2.44 -16.37 -0.73
N THR A 115 -2.30 -15.21 -1.36
CA THR A 115 -0.97 -14.63 -1.63
C THR A 115 -0.25 -14.20 -0.35
N THR A 116 -0.97 -13.82 0.69
CA THR A 116 -0.39 -13.52 2.01
C THR A 116 0.15 -14.78 2.69
N ALA A 117 -0.57 -15.89 2.61
CA ALA A 117 -0.10 -17.18 3.11
C ALA A 117 1.19 -17.61 2.41
N ILE A 118 1.26 -17.48 1.08
CA ILE A 118 2.50 -17.72 0.32
C ILE A 118 3.60 -16.74 0.79
N SER A 119 3.26 -15.48 1.00
CA SER A 119 4.22 -14.48 1.44
C SER A 119 4.82 -14.77 2.82
N ALA A 120 4.04 -15.34 3.74
CA ALA A 120 4.53 -15.83 5.02
C ALA A 120 5.53 -16.99 4.83
N LEU A 121 5.21 -17.97 3.98
CA LEU A 121 6.13 -19.06 3.65
C LEU A 121 7.44 -18.56 3.03
N VAL A 122 7.37 -17.57 2.14
CA VAL A 122 8.56 -16.89 1.60
C VAL A 122 9.35 -16.19 2.71
N GLY A 123 8.68 -15.56 3.67
CA GLY A 123 9.31 -14.98 4.85
C GLY A 123 10.08 -16.02 5.67
N VAL A 124 9.50 -17.20 5.92
CA VAL A 124 10.18 -18.31 6.61
C VAL A 124 11.41 -18.76 5.81
N LEU A 125 11.23 -19.01 4.52
CA LEU A 125 12.28 -19.47 3.62
C LEU A 125 13.48 -18.51 3.63
N VAL A 126 13.24 -17.23 3.38
CA VAL A 126 14.32 -16.26 3.21
C VAL A 126 15.03 -15.96 4.54
N THR A 127 14.29 -15.93 5.65
CA THR A 127 14.89 -15.77 6.98
C THR A 127 15.82 -16.94 7.31
N GLY A 128 15.40 -18.17 6.99
CA GLY A 128 16.23 -19.37 7.16
C GLY A 128 17.43 -19.43 6.23
N LEU A 129 17.27 -19.08 4.95
CA LEU A 129 18.37 -19.05 3.98
C LEU A 129 19.51 -18.10 4.39
N PHE A 130 19.16 -16.99 5.05
CA PHE A 130 20.14 -16.00 5.53
C PHE A 130 20.60 -16.26 6.97
N GLY A 131 20.08 -17.30 7.64
CA GLY A 131 20.41 -17.60 9.03
C GLY A 131 20.12 -16.44 9.99
N LEU A 132 19.08 -15.64 9.70
CA LEU A 132 18.77 -14.47 10.51
C LEU A 132 18.21 -14.90 11.86
N SER A 133 18.82 -14.44 12.94
CA SER A 133 18.38 -14.68 14.31
C SER A 133 18.42 -13.38 15.11
N ALA A 134 17.54 -13.29 16.11
CA ALA A 134 17.58 -12.22 17.10
C ALA A 134 18.55 -12.51 18.26
N GLU A 135 19.14 -13.71 18.31
CA GLU A 135 20.16 -14.07 19.31
C GLU A 135 21.39 -13.15 19.19
N GLY A 136 21.84 -12.60 20.32
CA GLY A 136 22.99 -11.70 20.37
C GLY A 136 22.73 -10.26 19.94
N LEU A 137 21.50 -9.90 19.53
CA LEU A 137 21.12 -8.50 19.32
C LEU A 137 20.96 -7.78 20.67
N VAL A 138 21.97 -6.98 21.04
CA VAL A 138 21.97 -6.21 22.29
C VAL A 138 21.08 -4.98 22.15
N GLN A 139 20.08 -4.84 23.02
CA GLN A 139 19.25 -3.64 23.10
C GLN A 139 20.02 -2.50 23.76
N GLY A 140 20.26 -1.41 23.03
CA GLY A 140 20.81 -0.18 23.60
C GLY A 140 19.76 0.63 24.36
N ALA A 141 20.18 1.64 25.13
CA ALA A 141 19.26 2.47 25.93
C ALA A 141 18.15 3.17 25.12
N GLN A 142 18.42 3.56 23.86
CA GLN A 142 17.42 4.15 22.96
C GLN A 142 16.33 3.15 22.54
N GLU A 143 16.70 1.88 22.46
CA GLU A 143 15.83 0.78 22.04
C GLU A 143 14.84 0.43 23.17
N THR A 144 15.33 0.37 24.40
CA THR A 144 14.50 0.21 25.60
C THR A 144 13.48 1.34 25.75
N ALA A 145 13.88 2.60 25.51
CA ALA A 145 12.96 3.74 25.55
C ALA A 145 11.86 3.67 24.46
N ARG A 146 12.21 3.22 23.24
CA ARG A 146 11.24 2.98 22.16
C ARG A 146 10.26 1.86 22.51
N LEU A 147 10.72 0.77 23.11
CA LEU A 147 9.86 -0.33 23.55
C LEU A 147 8.83 0.12 24.60
N SER A 148 9.23 0.95 25.56
CA SER A 148 8.31 1.54 26.53
C SER A 148 7.24 2.43 25.87
N ALA A 149 7.61 3.19 24.83
CA ALA A 149 6.66 3.99 24.04
C ALA A 149 5.70 3.13 23.21
N ILE A 150 6.15 1.99 22.67
CA ILE A 150 5.30 1.05 21.92
C ILE A 150 4.30 0.35 22.85
N GLN A 151 4.76 -0.15 24.01
CA GLN A 151 3.89 -0.82 24.98
C GLN A 151 2.80 0.11 25.52
N SER A 152 3.13 1.36 25.83
CA SER A 152 2.18 2.33 26.38
C SER A 152 1.17 2.88 25.36
N ASN A 153 1.57 3.08 24.09
CA ASN A 153 0.72 3.74 23.09
C ASN A 153 -0.01 2.78 22.13
N TYR A 154 0.51 1.57 21.91
CA TYR A 154 0.05 0.69 20.83
C TYR A 154 -0.50 -0.65 21.33
N VAL A 155 0.17 -1.33 22.27
CA VAL A 155 -0.27 -2.64 22.76
C VAL A 155 -1.63 -2.55 23.45
N GLY A 156 -1.86 -1.51 24.27
CA GLY A 156 -3.14 -1.28 24.94
C GLY A 156 -4.32 -0.89 24.04
N LYS A 157 -4.11 -0.63 22.74
CA LYS A 157 -5.19 -0.32 21.78
C LYS A 157 -5.48 -1.44 20.78
N VAL A 158 -4.53 -2.35 20.57
CA VAL A 158 -4.64 -3.44 19.58
C VAL A 158 -4.86 -4.80 20.26
N ALA A 159 -4.46 -4.98 21.52
CA ALA A 159 -4.65 -6.23 22.28
C ALA A 159 -6.10 -6.48 22.73
N ASP A 160 -6.97 -5.47 22.70
CA ASP A 160 -8.35 -5.57 23.23
C ASP A 160 -9.41 -5.94 22.19
N LEU A 161 -9.07 -6.04 20.90
CA LEU A 161 -10.02 -6.45 19.87
C LEU A 161 -9.96 -7.97 19.65
N SER A 162 -10.87 -8.69 20.29
CA SER A 162 -11.18 -10.06 19.89
C SER A 162 -11.57 -10.12 18.40
N THR A 163 -11.30 -11.25 17.73
CA THR A 163 -11.68 -11.45 16.32
C THR A 163 -13.14 -11.09 16.01
N PRO A 164 -14.13 -11.41 16.88
CA PRO A 164 -15.52 -10.95 16.69
C PRO A 164 -15.69 -9.43 16.74
N GLN A 165 -15.01 -8.73 17.65
CA GLN A 165 -15.09 -7.27 17.73
C GLN A 165 -14.45 -6.61 16.50
N LEU A 166 -13.36 -7.19 15.97
CA LEU A 166 -12.77 -6.72 14.71
C LEU A 166 -13.77 -6.88 13.55
N LEU A 167 -14.45 -8.03 13.43
CA LEU A 167 -15.48 -8.22 12.40
C LEU A 167 -16.65 -7.24 12.54
N LEU A 168 -17.12 -7.00 13.78
CA LEU A 168 -18.15 -6.01 14.06
C LEU A 168 -17.70 -4.59 13.71
N SER A 169 -16.40 -4.27 13.84
CA SER A 169 -15.84 -2.95 13.51
C SER A 169 -15.86 -2.60 12.02
N PHE A 170 -16.13 -3.58 11.14
CA PHE A 170 -16.35 -3.34 9.71
C PHE A 170 -17.76 -2.83 9.41
N ILE A 171 -18.73 -3.04 10.32
CA ILE A 171 -20.10 -2.59 10.13
C ILE A 171 -20.19 -1.11 10.54
N PRO A 172 -20.45 -0.17 9.59
CA PRO A 172 -20.53 1.25 9.91
C PRO A 172 -21.73 1.54 10.80
N LYS A 173 -21.50 2.11 11.99
CA LYS A 173 -22.57 2.70 12.82
C LYS A 173 -22.96 4.09 12.35
N ASN A 174 -21.98 4.84 11.82
CA ASN A 174 -22.17 6.18 11.26
C ASN A 174 -21.29 6.31 10.01
N PRO A 175 -21.85 6.12 8.80
CA PRO A 175 -21.07 6.14 7.57
C PRO A 175 -20.42 7.50 7.29
N PHE A 176 -20.99 8.59 7.78
CA PHE A 176 -20.39 9.92 7.62
C PHE A 176 -19.16 10.11 8.51
N ALA A 177 -19.19 9.56 9.73
CA ALA A 177 -18.00 9.52 10.57
C ALA A 177 -16.90 8.65 9.95
N ASP A 178 -17.27 7.51 9.35
CA ASP A 178 -16.31 6.68 8.63
C ASP A 178 -15.76 7.39 7.38
N MET A 179 -16.57 8.13 6.62
CA MET A 179 -16.07 8.96 5.52
C MET A 179 -15.07 10.04 5.98
N ALA A 180 -15.15 10.48 7.24
CA ALA A 180 -14.19 11.39 7.87
C ALA A 180 -12.95 10.67 8.45
N GLY A 181 -12.86 9.34 8.35
CA GLY A 181 -11.73 8.56 8.83
C GLY A 181 -11.71 8.37 10.36
N ALA A 182 -12.88 8.34 11.01
CA ALA A 182 -12.98 8.21 12.46
C ALA A 182 -12.40 6.90 13.02
N ASN A 183 -12.29 5.84 12.20
CA ASN A 183 -11.84 4.52 12.62
C ASN A 183 -10.74 3.96 11.68
N PRO A 184 -9.85 3.09 12.19
CA PRO A 184 -8.87 2.39 11.35
C PRO A 184 -9.50 1.55 10.22
N THR A 185 -10.74 1.09 10.42
CA THR A 185 -11.51 0.27 9.48
C THR A 185 -12.39 1.08 8.54
N SER A 186 -12.36 2.42 8.60
CA SER A 186 -13.31 3.28 7.91
C SER A 186 -13.39 3.07 6.39
N ILE A 187 -12.28 2.73 5.72
CA ILE A 187 -12.30 2.42 4.28
C ILE A 187 -13.23 1.22 4.00
N ILE A 188 -13.07 0.12 4.74
CA ILE A 188 -13.91 -1.08 4.60
C ILE A 188 -15.36 -0.76 4.96
N SER A 189 -15.58 -0.01 6.03
CA SER A 189 -16.93 0.40 6.46
C SER A 189 -17.64 1.21 5.38
N VAL A 190 -16.93 2.13 4.71
CA VAL A 190 -17.47 2.90 3.57
C VAL A 190 -17.74 2.02 2.35
N VAL A 191 -16.92 1.01 2.07
CA VAL A 191 -17.20 0.02 1.00
C VAL A 191 -18.50 -0.73 1.30
N ILE A 192 -18.69 -1.21 2.54
CA ILE A 192 -19.90 -1.92 2.96
C ILE A 192 -21.13 -1.01 2.83
N PHE A 193 -21.05 0.22 3.35
CA PHE A 193 -22.12 1.20 3.22
C PHE A 193 -22.47 1.51 1.75
N ALA A 194 -21.48 1.79 0.92
CA ALA A 194 -21.67 2.07 -0.50
C ALA A 194 -22.32 0.88 -1.24
N ALA A 195 -21.96 -0.35 -0.86
CA ALA A 195 -22.57 -1.54 -1.42
C ALA A 195 -24.06 -1.68 -1.05
N PHE A 196 -24.42 -1.49 0.23
CA PHE A 196 -25.83 -1.49 0.65
C PHE A 196 -26.62 -0.38 -0.05
N LEU A 197 -26.05 0.82 -0.17
CA LEU A 197 -26.70 1.93 -0.86
C LEU A 197 -26.89 1.65 -2.36
N GLY A 198 -25.94 0.97 -3.00
CA GLY A 198 -26.09 0.51 -4.39
C GLY A 198 -27.18 -0.54 -4.56
N VAL A 199 -27.30 -1.49 -3.63
CA VAL A 199 -28.42 -2.46 -3.62
C VAL A 199 -29.76 -1.74 -3.44
N ALA A 200 -29.83 -0.75 -2.56
CA ALA A 200 -31.03 0.06 -2.36
C ALA A 200 -31.41 0.83 -3.64
N ALA A 201 -30.43 1.35 -4.40
CA ALA A 201 -30.69 1.98 -5.70
C ALA A 201 -31.30 1.01 -6.72
N LEU A 202 -30.85 -0.25 -6.75
CA LEU A 202 -31.43 -1.30 -7.59
C LEU A 202 -32.84 -1.71 -7.16
N GLN A 203 -33.11 -1.74 -5.86
CA GLN A 203 -34.46 -1.99 -5.33
C GLN A 203 -35.40 -0.84 -5.72
N LEU A 204 -34.96 0.41 -5.56
CA LEU A 204 -35.73 1.58 -5.98
C LEU A 204 -36.04 1.56 -7.49
N LEU A 205 -35.12 1.09 -8.33
CA LEU A 205 -35.37 0.92 -9.77
C LEU A 205 -36.50 -0.07 -10.06
N LYS A 206 -36.64 -1.12 -9.25
CA LYS A 206 -37.73 -2.10 -9.38
C LYS A 206 -39.06 -1.52 -8.90
N ASP A 207 -39.03 -0.75 -7.82
CA ASP A 207 -40.24 -0.19 -7.19
C ASP A 207 -40.78 1.05 -7.94
N ASP A 208 -39.88 1.92 -8.41
CA ASP A 208 -40.18 3.16 -9.13
C ASP A 208 -39.10 3.41 -10.20
N LYS A 209 -39.38 2.97 -11.43
CA LYS A 209 -38.43 3.04 -12.54
C LYS A 209 -37.89 4.45 -12.80
N VAL A 210 -38.75 5.46 -12.74
CA VAL A 210 -38.36 6.86 -13.03
C VAL A 210 -37.40 7.39 -11.97
N LYS A 211 -37.68 7.13 -10.69
CA LYS A 211 -36.77 7.53 -9.59
C LYS A 211 -35.48 6.72 -9.61
N GLY A 212 -35.55 5.41 -9.85
CA GLY A 212 -34.38 4.55 -9.95
C GLY A 212 -33.43 4.98 -11.07
N GLU A 213 -33.95 5.24 -12.28
CA GLU A 213 -33.13 5.72 -13.40
C GLU A 213 -32.43 7.04 -13.07
N ARG A 214 -33.13 7.99 -12.41
CA ARG A 214 -32.52 9.24 -11.94
C ARG A 214 -31.38 9.00 -10.94
N VAL A 215 -31.56 8.08 -10.01
CA VAL A 215 -30.53 7.70 -9.04
C VAL A 215 -29.32 7.08 -9.75
N LEU A 216 -29.54 6.19 -10.73
CA LEU A 216 -28.44 5.59 -11.50
C LEU A 216 -27.63 6.65 -12.28
N VAL A 217 -28.31 7.61 -12.91
CA VAL A 217 -27.64 8.73 -13.61
C VAL A 217 -26.85 9.60 -12.63
N ALA A 218 -27.40 9.88 -11.45
CA ALA A 218 -26.70 10.66 -10.43
C ALA A 218 -25.44 9.94 -9.92
N ILE A 219 -25.53 8.63 -9.68
CA ILE A 219 -24.40 7.79 -9.26
C ILE A 219 -23.31 7.78 -10.33
N ASP A 220 -23.68 7.62 -11.60
CA ASP A 220 -22.72 7.63 -12.71
C ASP A 220 -22.02 8.99 -12.86
N THR A 221 -22.80 10.06 -12.74
CA THR A 221 -22.28 11.43 -12.78
C THR A 221 -21.30 11.68 -11.64
N LEU A 222 -21.64 11.23 -10.42
CA LEU A 222 -20.76 11.35 -9.25
C LEU A 222 -19.44 10.60 -9.45
N GLN A 223 -19.50 9.35 -9.90
CA GLN A 223 -18.31 8.56 -10.17
C GLN A 223 -17.42 9.23 -11.23
N SER A 224 -18.00 9.66 -12.35
CA SER A 224 -17.27 10.32 -13.43
C SER A 224 -16.64 11.64 -12.98
N TRP A 225 -17.32 12.38 -12.10
CA TRP A 225 -16.82 13.63 -11.54
C TRP A 225 -15.66 13.40 -10.58
N VAL A 226 -15.77 12.42 -9.66
CA VAL A 226 -14.68 12.05 -8.75
C VAL A 226 -13.46 11.56 -9.53
N MET A 227 -13.64 10.79 -10.60
CA MET A 227 -12.53 10.37 -11.47
C MET A 227 -11.83 11.54 -12.18
N LYS A 228 -12.52 12.65 -12.46
CA LYS A 228 -11.84 13.87 -12.94
C LYS A 228 -10.97 14.50 -11.85
N LEU A 229 -11.43 14.51 -10.61
CA LEU A 229 -10.65 14.99 -9.46
C LEU A 229 -9.39 14.13 -9.24
N VAL A 230 -9.52 12.81 -9.26
CA VAL A 230 -8.38 11.86 -9.15
C VAL A 230 -7.29 12.22 -10.16
N ARG A 231 -7.67 12.40 -11.43
CA ARG A 231 -6.75 12.71 -12.51
C ARG A 231 -6.09 14.09 -12.38
N LEU A 232 -6.78 15.06 -11.80
CA LEU A 232 -6.19 16.37 -11.50
C LEU A 232 -5.03 16.21 -10.50
N ILE A 233 -5.24 15.45 -9.43
CA ILE A 233 -4.23 15.23 -8.39
C ILE A 233 -3.06 14.38 -8.92
N MET A 234 -3.33 13.37 -9.76
CA MET A 234 -2.29 12.52 -10.36
C MET A 234 -1.33 13.27 -11.29
N LYS A 235 -1.69 14.45 -11.80
CA LYS A 235 -0.73 15.30 -12.54
C LYS A 235 0.41 15.81 -11.64
N LEU A 236 0.19 15.84 -10.33
CA LEU A 236 1.16 16.30 -9.35
C LEU A 236 2.14 15.19 -8.89
N THR A 237 1.90 13.92 -9.25
CA THR A 237 2.71 12.77 -8.80
C THR A 237 4.22 12.95 -8.99
N PRO A 238 4.74 13.45 -10.13
CA PRO A 238 6.19 13.61 -10.31
C PRO A 238 6.85 14.50 -9.25
N TYR A 239 6.18 15.60 -8.86
CA TYR A 239 6.69 16.56 -7.88
C TYR A 239 6.67 15.98 -6.46
N GLY A 240 5.58 15.30 -6.12
CA GLY A 240 5.45 14.60 -4.85
C GLY A 240 6.54 13.53 -4.69
N VAL A 241 6.76 12.73 -5.73
CA VAL A 241 7.80 11.67 -5.73
C VAL A 241 9.20 12.24 -5.57
N LEU A 242 9.54 13.34 -6.26
CA LEU A 242 10.83 14.02 -6.07
C LEU A 242 11.01 14.42 -4.60
N ALA A 243 10.03 15.11 -4.02
CA ALA A 243 10.09 15.59 -2.64
C ALA A 243 10.22 14.45 -1.62
N LEU A 244 9.41 13.40 -1.77
CA LEU A 244 9.40 12.23 -0.88
C LEU A 244 10.74 11.48 -0.95
N MET A 245 11.32 11.36 -2.14
CA MET A 245 12.58 10.66 -2.32
C MET A 245 13.78 11.44 -1.81
N THR A 246 13.79 12.76 -1.97
CA THR A 246 14.78 13.62 -1.32
C THR A 246 14.74 13.43 0.19
N LYS A 247 13.56 13.46 0.81
CA LYS A 247 13.40 13.23 2.25
C LYS A 247 13.94 11.87 2.69
N VAL A 248 13.54 10.80 2.00
CA VAL A 248 13.95 9.44 2.37
C VAL A 248 15.46 9.30 2.31
N VAL A 249 16.07 9.73 1.20
CA VAL A 249 17.52 9.58 1.01
C VAL A 249 18.31 10.49 1.95
N ALA A 250 17.92 11.76 2.09
CA ALA A 250 18.63 12.72 2.94
C ALA A 250 18.50 12.41 4.44
N GLY A 251 17.42 11.75 4.87
CA GLY A 251 17.15 11.43 6.27
C GLY A 251 17.53 10.01 6.71
N SER A 252 18.13 9.19 5.84
CA SER A 252 18.51 7.81 6.16
C SER A 252 19.91 7.71 6.77
N ASN A 253 20.09 6.85 7.77
CA ASN A 253 21.39 6.56 8.39
C ASN A 253 22.14 5.44 7.68
N LEU A 254 23.26 5.76 7.05
CA LEU A 254 24.05 4.76 6.31
C LEU A 254 24.70 3.72 7.24
N GLN A 255 25.06 4.09 8.47
CA GLN A 255 25.64 3.15 9.44
C GLN A 255 24.60 2.14 9.95
N ASP A 256 23.35 2.57 10.18
CA ASP A 256 22.26 1.67 10.58
C ASP A 256 21.89 0.70 9.44
N ILE A 257 21.93 1.18 8.18
CA ILE A 257 21.75 0.33 6.99
C ILE A 257 22.85 -0.72 6.88
N ILE A 258 24.11 -0.37 7.16
CA ILE A 258 25.22 -1.33 7.13
C ILE A 258 25.08 -2.37 8.25
N LYS A 259 24.78 -1.94 9.49
CA LYS A 259 24.63 -2.84 10.64
C LYS A 259 23.51 -3.86 10.47
N LEU A 260 22.43 -3.49 9.78
CA LEU A 260 21.27 -4.35 9.52
C LEU A 260 21.19 -4.79 8.05
N GLY A 261 22.28 -4.66 7.30
CA GLY A 261 22.32 -4.89 5.85
C GLY A 261 21.87 -6.29 5.46
N GLY A 262 22.24 -7.31 6.26
CA GLY A 262 21.80 -8.69 6.05
C GLY A 262 20.27 -8.84 6.07
N PHE A 263 19.59 -8.19 7.02
CA PHE A 263 18.13 -8.19 7.10
C PHE A 263 17.48 -7.42 5.95
N VAL A 264 18.06 -6.28 5.55
CA VAL A 264 17.59 -5.49 4.41
C VAL A 264 17.67 -6.30 3.11
N VAL A 265 18.82 -6.94 2.84
CA VAL A 265 19.03 -7.77 1.64
C VAL A 265 18.07 -8.95 1.61
N ALA A 266 17.93 -9.67 2.73
CA ALA A 266 16.98 -10.76 2.87
C ALA A 266 15.54 -10.28 2.61
N SER A 267 15.14 -9.15 3.19
CA SER A 267 13.80 -8.58 2.97
C SER A 267 13.55 -8.29 1.49
N TYR A 268 14.48 -7.62 0.81
CA TYR A 268 14.35 -7.31 -0.63
C TYR A 268 14.38 -8.56 -1.52
N LEU A 269 15.14 -9.60 -1.16
CA LEU A 269 15.07 -10.88 -1.85
C LEU A 269 13.68 -11.52 -1.72
N GLY A 270 13.12 -11.54 -0.51
CA GLY A 270 11.78 -12.07 -0.29
C GLY A 270 10.70 -11.29 -1.04
N LEU A 271 10.83 -9.96 -1.10
CA LEU A 271 9.96 -9.12 -1.93
C LEU A 271 10.10 -9.47 -3.43
N ALA A 272 11.32 -9.67 -3.93
CA ALA A 272 11.57 -10.05 -5.32
C ALA A 272 10.97 -11.43 -5.65
N ILE A 273 11.11 -12.41 -4.75
CA ILE A 273 10.47 -13.73 -4.87
C ILE A 273 8.95 -13.56 -4.97
N MET A 274 8.33 -12.73 -4.13
CA MET A 274 6.89 -12.49 -4.18
C MET A 274 6.43 -11.76 -5.44
N PHE A 275 7.22 -10.84 -6.01
CA PHE A 275 6.96 -10.32 -7.36
C PHE A 275 6.99 -11.43 -8.41
N GLY A 276 7.90 -12.40 -8.27
CA GLY A 276 7.93 -13.62 -9.08
C GLY A 276 6.69 -14.50 -8.89
N VAL A 277 6.20 -14.67 -7.65
CA VAL A 277 4.94 -15.38 -7.36
C VAL A 277 3.76 -14.69 -8.05
N HIS A 278 3.66 -13.36 -7.98
CA HIS A 278 2.63 -12.62 -8.72
C HIS A 278 2.74 -12.86 -10.23
N ALA A 279 3.96 -12.81 -10.79
CA ALA A 279 4.20 -13.07 -12.20
C ALA A 279 3.76 -14.49 -12.62
N LEU A 280 4.05 -15.48 -11.78
CA LEU A 280 3.66 -16.87 -11.99
C LEU A 280 2.14 -17.02 -11.96
N LEU A 281 1.46 -16.47 -10.93
CA LEU A 281 0.00 -16.51 -10.81
C LEU A 281 -0.69 -15.85 -12.01
N LEU A 282 -0.16 -14.73 -12.51
CA LEU A 282 -0.66 -14.10 -13.73
C LEU A 282 -0.46 -15.01 -14.95
N SER A 283 0.72 -15.59 -15.09
CA SER A 283 1.09 -16.44 -16.24
C SER A 283 0.23 -17.70 -16.33
N VAL A 284 0.04 -18.42 -15.21
CA VAL A 284 -0.80 -19.64 -15.18
C VAL A 284 -2.27 -19.35 -15.49
N ASN A 285 -2.71 -18.10 -15.36
CA ASN A 285 -4.05 -17.63 -15.71
C ASN A 285 -4.14 -16.97 -17.10
N GLY A 286 -3.07 -17.10 -17.90
CA GLY A 286 -3.01 -16.59 -19.27
C GLY A 286 -2.93 -15.06 -19.38
N ILE A 287 -2.42 -14.38 -18.33
CA ILE A 287 -2.08 -12.97 -18.36
C ILE A 287 -0.57 -12.86 -18.55
N ASN A 288 -0.11 -12.17 -19.60
CA ASN A 288 1.32 -11.96 -19.83
C ASN A 288 1.92 -11.07 -18.71
N PRO A 289 2.84 -11.57 -17.87
CA PRO A 289 3.35 -10.83 -16.71
C PRO A 289 4.21 -9.64 -17.13
N MET A 290 4.99 -9.75 -18.21
CA MET A 290 5.84 -8.66 -18.70
C MET A 290 4.99 -7.46 -19.14
N ARG A 291 3.89 -7.72 -19.85
CA ARG A 291 2.93 -6.68 -20.25
C ARG A 291 2.22 -6.08 -19.03
N PHE A 292 1.81 -6.92 -18.07
CA PHE A 292 1.22 -6.47 -16.82
C PHE A 292 2.15 -5.49 -16.07
N PHE A 293 3.39 -5.90 -15.77
CA PHE A 293 4.35 -5.07 -15.01
C PHE A 293 4.69 -3.76 -15.73
N ARG A 294 4.81 -3.78 -17.07
CA ARG A 294 5.00 -2.56 -17.85
C ARG A 294 3.85 -1.56 -17.67
N LYS A 295 2.61 -2.05 -17.59
CA LYS A 295 1.41 -1.22 -17.45
C LYS A 295 1.24 -0.67 -16.04
N VAL A 296 1.57 -1.47 -15.02
CA VAL A 296 1.44 -1.09 -13.60
C VAL A 296 2.65 -0.39 -13.01
N TRP A 297 3.78 -0.34 -13.74
CA TRP A 297 5.03 0.31 -13.32
C TRP A 297 4.86 1.67 -12.62
N PRO A 298 4.12 2.66 -13.19
CA PRO A 298 3.95 3.95 -12.51
C PRO A 298 3.29 3.84 -11.14
N VAL A 299 2.35 2.90 -10.95
CA VAL A 299 1.70 2.65 -9.65
C VAL A 299 2.68 2.05 -8.66
N ILE A 300 3.48 1.07 -9.11
CA ILE A 300 4.50 0.41 -8.28
C ILE A 300 5.56 1.43 -7.85
N THR A 301 6.07 2.25 -8.77
CA THR A 301 7.04 3.31 -8.44
C THR A 301 6.43 4.33 -7.48
N PHE A 302 5.16 4.70 -7.68
CA PHE A 302 4.49 5.60 -6.76
C PHE A 302 4.33 4.99 -5.36
N ALA A 303 3.88 3.74 -5.26
CA ALA A 303 3.75 3.02 -3.99
C ALA A 303 5.09 2.88 -3.28
N PHE A 304 6.16 2.56 -4.03
CA PHE A 304 7.52 2.45 -3.51
C PHE A 304 7.99 3.75 -2.84
N THR A 305 7.74 4.88 -3.49
CA THR A 305 8.24 6.19 -3.06
C THR A 305 7.36 6.85 -2.01
N SER A 306 6.04 6.67 -2.10
CA SER A 306 5.07 7.21 -1.15
C SER A 306 4.97 6.43 0.14
N ARG A 307 5.30 5.13 0.12
CA ARG A 307 5.14 4.22 1.27
C ARG A 307 3.71 4.23 1.82
N SER A 308 2.72 4.38 0.94
CA SER A 308 1.32 4.30 1.31
C SER A 308 0.48 3.56 0.28
N SER A 309 -0.03 2.39 0.68
CA SER A 309 -1.01 1.62 -0.10
C SER A 309 -2.31 2.41 -0.26
N ALA A 310 -2.76 3.08 0.80
CA ALA A 310 -3.97 3.90 0.79
C ALA A 310 -3.87 5.07 -0.19
N ALA A 311 -2.76 5.82 -0.16
CA ALA A 311 -2.53 6.92 -1.11
C ALA A 311 -2.42 6.43 -2.57
N SER A 312 -2.08 5.15 -2.77
CA SER A 312 -1.96 4.55 -4.10
C SER A 312 -3.28 4.06 -4.67
N ILE A 313 -4.39 4.01 -3.89
CA ILE A 313 -5.70 3.51 -4.33
C ILE A 313 -6.18 4.18 -5.64
N PRO A 314 -6.16 5.52 -5.77
CA PRO A 314 -6.68 6.17 -6.97
C PRO A 314 -5.91 5.78 -8.24
N LEU A 315 -4.57 5.82 -8.14
CA LEU A 315 -3.67 5.45 -9.23
C LEU A 315 -3.76 3.96 -9.58
N ASN A 316 -4.00 3.11 -8.59
CA ASN A 316 -4.23 1.68 -8.73
C ASN A 316 -5.53 1.40 -9.49
N VAL A 317 -6.66 1.95 -9.03
CA VAL A 317 -7.98 1.78 -9.68
C VAL A 317 -7.95 2.27 -11.12
N GLU A 318 -7.38 3.45 -11.38
CA GLU A 318 -7.29 3.98 -12.73
C GLU A 318 -6.43 3.10 -13.65
N THR A 319 -5.32 2.57 -13.15
CA THR A 319 -4.45 1.67 -13.93
C THR A 319 -5.14 0.34 -14.23
N GLN A 320 -5.80 -0.28 -13.25
CA GLN A 320 -6.54 -1.51 -13.45
C GLN A 320 -7.64 -1.34 -14.50
N THR A 321 -8.40 -0.25 -14.42
CA THR A 321 -9.50 0.02 -15.36
C THR A 321 -9.00 0.38 -16.76
N ARG A 322 -8.12 1.37 -16.88
CA ARG A 322 -7.75 1.95 -18.18
C ARG A 322 -6.63 1.21 -18.90
N ARG A 323 -5.80 0.44 -18.18
CA ARG A 323 -4.65 -0.25 -18.78
C ARG A 323 -4.75 -1.76 -18.72
N LEU A 324 -5.37 -2.30 -17.67
CA LEU A 324 -5.52 -3.76 -17.50
C LEU A 324 -6.88 -4.28 -17.96
N GLY A 325 -7.84 -3.41 -18.28
CA GLY A 325 -9.17 -3.81 -18.72
C GLY A 325 -10.02 -4.46 -17.62
N VAL A 326 -9.69 -4.20 -16.35
CA VAL A 326 -10.42 -4.71 -15.19
C VAL A 326 -11.64 -3.83 -14.95
N PRO A 327 -12.85 -4.39 -14.75
CA PRO A 327 -14.02 -3.60 -14.39
C PRO A 327 -13.76 -2.75 -13.13
N GLU A 328 -14.25 -1.52 -13.13
CA GLU A 328 -14.02 -0.58 -12.02
C GLU A 328 -14.47 -1.10 -10.66
N SER A 329 -15.52 -1.91 -10.64
CA SER A 329 -16.01 -2.61 -9.45
C SER A 329 -14.93 -3.49 -8.82
N ILE A 330 -14.29 -4.35 -9.62
CA ILE A 330 -13.25 -5.27 -9.19
C ILE A 330 -11.96 -4.50 -8.86
N ALA A 331 -11.63 -3.48 -9.65
CA ALA A 331 -10.46 -2.63 -9.43
C ALA A 331 -10.56 -1.88 -8.09
N SER A 332 -11.69 -1.23 -7.83
CA SER A 332 -11.93 -0.47 -6.60
C SER A 332 -11.99 -1.38 -5.38
N PHE A 333 -12.64 -2.52 -5.51
CA PHE A 333 -12.74 -3.50 -4.43
C PHE A 333 -11.37 -4.07 -4.08
N SER A 334 -10.62 -4.57 -5.08
CA SER A 334 -9.28 -5.13 -4.87
C SER A 334 -8.28 -4.10 -4.34
N ALA A 335 -8.29 -2.86 -4.85
CA ALA A 335 -7.42 -1.80 -4.36
C ALA A 335 -7.74 -1.39 -2.92
N SER A 336 -9.02 -1.27 -2.57
CA SER A 336 -9.46 -0.84 -1.23
C SER A 336 -9.19 -1.91 -0.19
N PHE A 337 -9.65 -3.15 -0.44
CA PHE A 337 -9.41 -4.27 0.46
C PHE A 337 -7.94 -4.65 0.51
N GLY A 338 -7.24 -4.67 -0.63
CA GLY A 338 -5.80 -4.96 -0.67
C GLY A 338 -4.93 -3.91 0.04
N ALA A 339 -5.47 -2.70 0.27
CA ALA A 339 -4.81 -1.71 1.12
C ALA A 339 -4.94 -2.03 2.62
N THR A 340 -5.84 -2.92 3.05
CA THR A 340 -6.12 -3.18 4.48
C THR A 340 -6.17 -4.66 4.89
N ILE A 341 -6.23 -5.56 3.90
CA ILE A 341 -6.34 -7.01 4.05
C ILE A 341 -5.40 -7.66 3.04
N GLY A 342 -4.68 -8.70 3.48
CA GLY A 342 -3.84 -9.50 2.61
C GLY A 342 -2.66 -8.73 2.00
N GLN A 343 -2.04 -7.86 2.80
CA GLN A 343 -0.84 -7.13 2.42
C GLN A 343 0.38 -8.05 2.44
N ASN A 344 0.81 -8.53 1.26
CA ASN A 344 1.91 -9.50 1.15
C ASN A 344 3.21 -9.03 1.82
N GLY A 345 3.67 -7.80 1.57
CA GLY A 345 4.89 -7.27 2.18
C GLY A 345 4.73 -6.91 3.66
N CYS A 346 3.70 -6.13 4.00
CA CYS A 346 3.55 -5.55 5.35
C CYS A 346 2.96 -6.51 6.37
N ALA A 347 1.96 -7.31 5.98
CA ALA A 347 1.27 -8.23 6.86
C ALA A 347 1.75 -9.68 6.71
N GLY A 348 2.22 -10.09 5.52
CA GLY A 348 2.74 -11.44 5.29
C GLY A 348 4.23 -11.55 5.64
N LEU A 349 5.07 -11.04 4.73
CA LEU A 349 6.51 -11.26 4.74
C LEU A 349 7.19 -10.73 6.01
N TYR A 350 6.99 -9.44 6.32
CA TYR A 350 7.74 -8.78 7.40
C TYR A 350 7.50 -9.38 8.80
N PRO A 351 6.25 -9.48 9.32
CA PRO A 351 6.03 -10.04 10.65
C PRO A 351 6.43 -11.52 10.73
N THR A 352 6.34 -12.28 9.64
CA THR A 352 6.87 -13.65 9.59
C THR A 352 8.39 -13.68 9.74
N MET A 353 9.13 -12.81 9.04
CA MET A 353 10.59 -12.72 9.22
C MET A 353 10.94 -12.41 10.68
N LEU A 354 10.22 -11.48 11.32
CA LEU A 354 10.45 -11.16 12.73
C LEU A 354 10.16 -12.35 13.65
N ALA A 355 9.03 -13.05 13.44
CA ALA A 355 8.67 -14.20 14.25
C ALA A 355 9.72 -15.31 14.16
N VAL A 356 10.23 -15.60 12.96
CA VAL A 356 11.26 -16.61 12.72
C VAL A 356 12.59 -16.22 13.37
N MET A 357 12.97 -14.94 13.35
CA MET A 357 14.18 -14.45 14.02
C MET A 357 14.08 -14.52 15.55
N VAL A 358 12.90 -14.25 16.11
CA VAL A 358 12.69 -14.18 17.58
C VAL A 358 12.49 -15.56 18.19
N ALA A 359 11.88 -16.50 17.48
CA ALA A 359 11.56 -17.83 18.02
C ALA A 359 12.75 -18.56 18.70
N PRO A 360 13.97 -18.61 18.12
CA PRO A 360 15.13 -19.23 18.77
C PRO A 360 15.47 -18.63 20.14
N THR A 361 15.29 -17.31 20.32
CA THR A 361 15.61 -16.61 21.58
C THR A 361 14.76 -17.06 22.78
N VAL A 362 13.63 -17.71 22.52
CA VAL A 362 12.73 -18.27 23.53
C VAL A 362 12.68 -19.81 23.47
N GLY A 363 13.65 -20.43 22.79
CA GLY A 363 13.78 -21.88 22.70
C GLY A 363 12.82 -22.56 21.72
N ILE A 364 12.17 -21.79 20.83
CA ILE A 364 11.25 -22.33 19.82
C ILE A 364 12.04 -22.61 18.54
N ASN A 365 11.87 -23.80 17.95
CA ASN A 365 12.38 -24.11 16.61
C ASN A 365 11.48 -23.49 15.53
N PRO A 366 11.92 -22.46 14.79
CA PRO A 366 11.09 -21.81 13.79
C PRO A 366 10.87 -22.62 12.50
N PHE A 367 11.58 -23.74 12.34
CA PHE A 367 11.45 -24.63 11.18
C PHE A 367 10.60 -25.87 11.46
N ASP A 368 10.00 -25.96 12.65
CA ASP A 368 9.01 -26.99 12.94
C ASP A 368 7.77 -26.80 12.02
N PRO A 369 7.33 -27.85 11.29
CA PRO A 369 6.21 -27.73 10.35
C PRO A 369 4.89 -27.28 11.00
N MET A 370 4.61 -27.71 12.23
CA MET A 370 3.38 -27.33 12.94
C MET A 370 3.44 -25.87 13.38
N TRP A 371 4.61 -25.41 13.85
CA TRP A 371 4.84 -24.01 14.17
C TRP A 371 4.71 -23.11 12.93
N ILE A 372 5.30 -23.51 11.78
CA ILE A 372 5.15 -22.80 10.51
C ILE A 372 3.68 -22.71 10.10
N ALA A 373 2.94 -23.82 10.16
CA ALA A 373 1.51 -23.83 9.81
C ALA A 373 0.71 -22.88 10.70
N THR A 374 1.00 -22.86 12.00
CA THR A 374 0.39 -21.96 12.98
C THR A 374 0.71 -20.50 12.66
N LEU A 375 1.98 -20.19 12.40
CA LEU A 375 2.44 -18.85 12.02
C LEU A 375 1.76 -18.36 10.75
N VAL A 376 1.73 -19.18 9.70
CA VAL A 376 1.09 -18.85 8.42
C VAL A 376 -0.40 -18.60 8.61
N GLY A 377 -1.09 -19.41 9.43
CA GLY A 377 -2.49 -19.21 9.77
C GLY A 377 -2.73 -17.88 10.47
N ILE A 378 -1.98 -17.59 11.54
CA ILE A 378 -2.10 -16.34 12.30
C ILE A 378 -1.79 -15.14 11.42
N VAL A 379 -0.69 -15.17 10.65
CA VAL A 379 -0.27 -14.09 9.76
C VAL A 379 -1.33 -13.82 8.69
N THR A 380 -1.88 -14.87 8.08
CA THR A 380 -2.89 -14.73 7.04
C THR A 380 -4.17 -14.12 7.60
N LEU A 381 -4.66 -14.61 8.74
CA LEU A 381 -5.90 -14.12 9.34
C LEU A 381 -5.75 -12.71 9.93
N SER A 382 -4.64 -12.45 10.63
CA SER A 382 -4.34 -11.14 11.23
C SER A 382 -3.98 -10.07 10.19
N SER A 383 -3.69 -10.46 8.94
CA SER A 383 -3.53 -9.50 7.85
C SER A 383 -4.80 -8.68 7.60
N ALA A 384 -5.97 -9.19 7.99
CA ALA A 384 -7.20 -8.43 8.03
C ALA A 384 -7.14 -7.42 9.18
N GLY A 385 -7.10 -6.12 8.86
CA GLY A 385 -7.05 -5.05 9.87
C GLY A 385 -5.70 -4.35 9.96
N VAL A 386 -4.71 -4.74 9.14
CA VAL A 386 -3.47 -3.99 9.01
C VAL A 386 -3.70 -2.77 8.11
N ALA A 387 -3.65 -1.57 8.69
CA ALA A 387 -3.91 -0.34 7.96
C ALA A 387 -2.88 -0.09 6.83
N GLY A 388 -3.34 0.39 5.67
CA GLY A 388 -2.54 0.71 4.48
C GLY A 388 -1.75 2.01 4.53
N VAL A 389 -1.38 2.46 5.73
CA VAL A 389 -0.65 3.70 5.99
C VAL A 389 0.76 3.36 6.48
N GLY A 390 1.69 4.32 6.41
CA GLY A 390 3.08 4.13 6.86
C GLY A 390 3.13 3.60 8.31
N GLY A 391 4.03 2.65 8.57
CA GLY A 391 4.08 1.93 9.85
C GLY A 391 3.17 0.69 9.92
N GLY A 392 2.38 0.37 8.89
CA GLY A 392 1.46 -0.78 8.90
C GLY A 392 2.11 -2.13 9.22
N ALA A 393 3.36 -2.36 8.78
CA ALA A 393 4.06 -3.60 9.08
C ALA A 393 4.48 -3.73 10.56
N THR A 394 4.73 -2.61 11.24
CA THR A 394 4.97 -2.56 12.69
C THR A 394 3.71 -2.99 13.44
N PHE A 395 2.54 -2.51 13.01
CA PHE A 395 1.26 -2.97 13.56
C PHE A 395 1.03 -4.47 13.34
N ALA A 396 1.29 -4.96 12.13
CA ALA A 396 1.18 -6.39 11.84
C ALA A 396 2.07 -7.23 12.75
N ALA A 397 3.32 -6.81 12.98
CA ALA A 397 4.23 -7.48 13.90
C ALA A 397 3.75 -7.45 15.36
N LEU A 398 3.16 -6.34 15.80
CA LEU A 398 2.58 -6.21 17.14
C LEU A 398 1.32 -7.05 17.35
N ILE A 399 0.69 -7.55 16.27
CA ILE A 399 -0.39 -8.53 16.35
C ILE A 399 0.17 -9.95 16.32
N VAL A 400 1.05 -10.24 15.35
CA VAL A 400 1.56 -11.60 15.10
C VAL A 400 2.47 -12.08 16.23
N LEU A 401 3.41 -11.27 16.71
CA LEU A 401 4.38 -11.73 17.70
C LEU A 401 3.70 -12.12 19.03
N PRO A 402 2.82 -11.30 19.64
CA PRO A 402 2.11 -11.71 20.84
C PRO A 402 1.18 -12.92 20.60
N ALA A 403 0.51 -13.00 19.46
CA ALA A 403 -0.34 -14.14 19.12
C ALA A 403 0.45 -15.47 19.00
N MET A 404 1.74 -15.38 18.68
CA MET A 404 2.68 -16.51 18.67
C MET A 404 3.40 -16.73 20.02
N GLY A 405 3.07 -15.94 21.05
CA GLY A 405 3.75 -15.99 22.35
C GLY A 405 5.17 -15.42 22.34
N LEU A 406 5.52 -14.60 21.34
CA LEU A 406 6.85 -14.05 21.13
C LEU A 406 6.95 -12.61 21.66
N PRO A 407 8.13 -12.20 22.18
CA PRO A 407 8.37 -10.82 22.58
C PRO A 407 8.41 -9.88 21.37
N VAL A 408 7.90 -8.66 21.54
CA VAL A 408 7.89 -7.60 20.50
C VAL A 408 9.17 -6.76 20.47
N THR A 409 10.19 -7.17 21.22
CA THR A 409 11.45 -6.44 21.40
C THR A 409 12.16 -6.13 20.09
N LEU A 410 12.15 -7.07 19.14
CA LEU A 410 12.77 -6.92 17.83
C LEU A 410 12.12 -5.83 16.96
N VAL A 411 10.85 -5.49 17.23
CA VAL A 411 10.11 -4.49 16.46
C VAL A 411 10.77 -3.12 16.61
N ALA A 412 11.15 -2.72 17.83
CA ALA A 412 11.73 -1.40 18.04
C ALA A 412 13.14 -1.26 17.41
N LEU A 413 13.90 -2.36 17.32
CA LEU A 413 15.26 -2.37 16.80
C LEU A 413 15.26 -2.06 15.31
N LEU A 414 14.27 -2.64 14.62
CA LEU A 414 14.10 -2.53 13.18
C LEU A 414 13.30 -1.31 12.75
N ILE A 415 12.73 -0.52 13.69
CA ILE A 415 12.14 0.80 13.37
C ILE A 415 13.16 1.72 12.70
N SER A 416 14.44 1.61 13.04
CA SER A 416 15.53 2.40 12.45
C SER A 416 15.65 2.24 10.93
N ILE A 417 15.41 1.02 10.42
CA ILE A 417 15.51 0.67 8.99
C ILE A 417 14.16 0.51 8.31
N GLU A 418 13.06 0.62 9.08
CA GLU A 418 11.68 0.53 8.61
C GLU A 418 11.43 1.44 7.40
N PRO A 419 11.87 2.72 7.39
CA PRO A 419 11.72 3.60 6.23
C PRO A 419 12.22 3.03 4.90
N LEU A 420 13.31 2.25 4.91
CA LEU A 420 13.97 1.73 3.72
C LEU A 420 13.28 0.47 3.17
N ILE A 421 12.85 -0.42 4.06
CA ILE A 421 12.20 -1.67 3.68
C ILE A 421 10.72 -1.42 3.32
N ASP A 422 10.09 -0.43 3.97
CA ASP A 422 8.68 -0.09 3.75
C ASP A 422 8.36 0.30 2.32
N MET A 423 9.33 0.88 1.60
CA MET A 423 9.24 1.19 0.18
C MET A 423 8.91 -0.05 -0.64
N GLY A 424 9.75 -1.08 -0.53
CA GLY A 424 9.57 -2.34 -1.26
C GLY A 424 8.31 -3.08 -0.84
N ARG A 425 7.99 -3.12 0.46
CA ARG A 425 6.78 -3.78 0.98
C ARG A 425 5.50 -3.12 0.44
N THR A 426 5.45 -1.79 0.45
CA THR A 426 4.29 -1.04 -0.05
C THR A 426 4.09 -1.26 -1.55
N ALA A 427 5.17 -1.22 -2.32
CA ALA A 427 5.14 -1.56 -3.74
C ALA A 427 4.59 -2.98 -3.99
N LEU A 428 5.03 -3.97 -3.20
CA LEU A 428 4.56 -5.34 -3.30
C LEU A 428 3.07 -5.47 -2.93
N ASN A 429 2.61 -4.81 -1.86
CA ASN A 429 1.21 -4.82 -1.43
C ASN A 429 0.29 -4.29 -2.53
N VAL A 430 0.64 -3.12 -3.08
CA VAL A 430 -0.13 -2.48 -4.15
C VAL A 430 -0.13 -3.36 -5.40
N ASN A 431 1.00 -3.99 -5.75
CA ASN A 431 1.02 -4.97 -6.83
C ASN A 431 0.15 -6.21 -6.56
N GLY A 432 0.18 -6.73 -5.33
CA GLY A 432 -0.66 -7.85 -4.89
C GLY A 432 -2.15 -7.54 -5.07
N SER A 433 -2.57 -6.32 -4.72
CA SER A 433 -3.96 -5.88 -4.93
C SER A 433 -4.36 -5.81 -6.41
N MET A 434 -3.49 -5.30 -7.29
CA MET A 434 -3.73 -5.29 -8.75
C MET A 434 -3.74 -6.71 -9.33
N THR A 435 -2.90 -7.60 -8.79
CA THR A 435 -2.87 -9.02 -9.16
C THR A 435 -4.19 -9.68 -8.77
N ALA A 436 -4.69 -9.45 -7.55
CA ALA A 436 -5.98 -9.96 -7.09
C ALA A 436 -7.15 -9.47 -7.94
N GLY A 437 -7.19 -8.19 -8.29
CA GLY A 437 -8.22 -7.64 -9.19
C GLY A 437 -8.15 -8.23 -10.60
N SER A 438 -6.93 -8.38 -11.15
CA SER A 438 -6.73 -8.94 -12.49
C SER A 438 -7.10 -10.42 -12.56
N LEU A 439 -6.72 -11.23 -11.58
CA LEU A 439 -7.08 -12.66 -11.51
C LEU A 439 -8.58 -12.83 -11.31
N THR A 440 -9.20 -12.07 -10.41
CA THR A 440 -10.64 -12.11 -10.18
C THR A 440 -11.41 -11.77 -11.45
N SER A 441 -11.02 -10.69 -12.13
CA SER A 441 -11.61 -10.28 -13.41
C SER A 441 -11.42 -11.32 -14.51
N ARG A 442 -10.27 -12.01 -14.53
CA ARG A 442 -9.97 -13.07 -15.50
C ARG A 442 -10.84 -14.31 -15.26
N TRP A 443 -10.97 -14.76 -14.01
CA TRP A 443 -11.78 -15.91 -13.64
C TRP A 443 -13.28 -15.69 -13.83
N LEU A 444 -13.75 -14.45 -13.66
CA LEU A 444 -15.14 -14.09 -13.93
C LEU A 444 -15.41 -13.83 -15.43
N GLY A 445 -14.39 -13.85 -16.28
CA GLY A 445 -14.54 -13.59 -17.72
C GLY A 445 -14.89 -12.14 -18.05
N LEU A 446 -14.64 -11.19 -17.14
CA LEU A 446 -15.03 -9.78 -17.27
C LEU A 446 -13.90 -8.85 -17.75
N THR A 447 -12.71 -9.41 -17.99
CA THR A 447 -11.55 -8.61 -18.42
C THR A 447 -11.70 -8.18 -19.87
N ASP A 448 -11.60 -6.88 -20.12
CA ASP A 448 -11.46 -6.36 -21.48
C ASP A 448 -10.07 -6.71 -22.02
N LYS A 449 -10.03 -7.80 -22.81
CA LYS A 449 -8.80 -8.30 -23.43
C LYS A 449 -8.19 -7.30 -24.40
N LYS A 450 -8.99 -6.47 -25.09
CA LYS A 450 -8.44 -5.47 -26.03
C LYS A 450 -7.63 -4.43 -25.29
N VAL A 451 -8.14 -3.95 -24.16
CA VAL A 451 -7.41 -3.02 -23.28
C VAL A 451 -6.20 -3.71 -22.66
N LEU A 452 -6.32 -4.95 -22.18
CA LEU A 452 -5.18 -5.68 -21.61
C LEU A 452 -4.07 -5.94 -22.64
N GLU A 453 -4.42 -6.26 -23.88
CA GLU A 453 -3.50 -6.62 -24.95
C GLU A 453 -2.96 -5.42 -25.75
N SER A 454 -3.54 -4.23 -25.58
CA SER A 454 -3.03 -3.02 -26.22
C SER A 454 -1.61 -2.71 -25.74
N ASP A 455 -0.74 -2.36 -26.68
CA ASP A 455 0.56 -1.75 -26.37
C ASP A 455 0.45 -0.23 -26.20
N GLU A 456 -0.68 0.36 -26.62
CA GLU A 456 -1.04 1.73 -26.29
C GLU A 456 -1.29 1.87 -24.79
N HIS A 457 -0.45 2.67 -24.14
CA HIS A 457 -0.70 3.11 -22.77
C HIS A 457 -1.72 4.23 -22.81
N ALA A 458 -2.96 3.97 -22.41
CA ALA A 458 -3.88 5.04 -22.03
C ALA A 458 -3.14 5.94 -21.03
N GLU A 459 -3.00 7.22 -21.37
CA GLU A 459 -2.34 8.17 -20.50
C GLU A 459 -3.21 8.36 -19.25
N LEU A 460 -2.61 8.14 -18.07
CA LEU A 460 -3.27 8.31 -16.76
C LEU A 460 -3.55 9.79 -16.42
N ALA A 461 -3.56 10.67 -17.44
CA ALA A 461 -3.65 12.12 -17.29
C ALA A 461 -4.31 12.86 -18.47
N HIS A 462 -4.50 12.21 -19.64
CA HIS A 462 -5.12 12.83 -20.82
C HIS A 462 -6.44 12.14 -21.21
N ARG A 463 -7.54 12.74 -20.76
CA ARG A 463 -8.83 13.02 -21.46
C ARG A 463 -9.94 13.26 -20.45
#